data_AF-A0A1T2XY71-F1
#
_entry.id   AF-A0A1T2XY71-F1
#
_cell.length_a   1.000
_cell.length_b   1.000
_cell.length_c   1.000
_cell.angle_alpha   90.00
_cell.angle_beta   90.00
_cell.angle_gamma   90.00
#
_symmetry.space_group_name_H-M   'P 1'
#
loop_
_entity.id
_entity.type
_entity.pdbx_description
1 polymer ?
#
loop_
_entity_poly.entity_id
_entity_poly.type
_entity_poly.pdbx_seq_one_letter_code
_entity_poly.pdbx_strand_id
1 'polypeptide(L)'
;MLGFFRCSKNKIEKRGGDRWPRPKKTADFNQLIIKLILILLTFISLAGTLIPLVDLSKVDKLEAAILGGAAVVLSVLFAALVWLETKGLGGKRVYNLEDAKGISSYMLHWIGHGGRVAIWSRDLSWASHEKSSECLFEKAKRKELILCLPAHTEMSEKLQSAGATVYIVGEDLLAEPNSRFTIAYYKRDGSKVAVGRTKGDKHVIEEFSSGEHPAYFLAYDLVKLAQSISERKKAVI
;
A
#
# COMPACT_ATOMS: atom_id res chain seq x y z
N MET A 1 -28.06 -44.03 4.99
CA MET A 1 -27.55 -43.10 3.96
C MET A 1 -27.83 -41.68 4.43
N LEU A 2 -26.88 -41.05 5.12
CA LEU A 2 -26.83 -39.63 5.52
C LEU A 2 -25.50 -39.42 6.27
N GLY A 3 -24.44 -39.13 5.52
CA GLY A 3 -23.10 -38.88 6.05
C GLY A 3 -22.95 -37.41 6.42
N PHE A 4 -22.94 -37.13 7.72
CA PHE A 4 -22.65 -35.81 8.29
C PHE A 4 -21.24 -35.36 7.86
N PHE A 5 -21.17 -34.28 7.07
CA PHE A 5 -19.93 -33.55 6.82
C PHE A 5 -19.44 -32.94 8.13
N ARG A 6 -18.48 -33.62 8.76
CA ARG A 6 -17.74 -33.13 9.91
C ARG A 6 -16.85 -32.00 9.42
N CYS A 7 -17.37 -30.77 9.47
CA CYS A 7 -16.61 -29.55 9.24
C CYS A 7 -15.50 -29.50 10.30
N SER A 8 -14.31 -29.94 9.90
CA SER A 8 -13.11 -29.83 10.71
C SER A 8 -12.91 -28.35 11.03
N LYS A 9 -13.11 -27.98 12.29
CA LYS A 9 -12.66 -26.70 12.85
C LYS A 9 -11.14 -26.70 12.77
N ASN A 10 -10.61 -26.40 11.59
CA ASN A 10 -9.22 -26.05 11.41
C ASN A 10 -8.97 -24.85 12.32
N LYS A 11 -8.18 -25.12 13.34
CA LYS A 11 -7.54 -24.15 14.21
C LYS A 11 -6.87 -23.14 13.27
N ILE A 12 -7.51 -21.99 13.06
CA ILE A 12 -6.86 -20.84 12.45
C ILE A 12 -5.81 -20.43 13.48
N GLU A 13 -4.61 -21.01 13.35
CA GLU A 13 -3.42 -20.48 14.01
C GLU A 13 -3.43 -18.97 13.81
N LYS A 14 -3.23 -18.22 14.89
CA LYS A 14 -3.04 -16.77 14.86
C LYS A 14 -1.87 -16.46 13.93
N ARG A 15 -2.13 -16.35 12.62
CA ARG A 15 -1.12 -16.13 11.60
C ARG A 15 -0.66 -14.68 11.68
N GLY A 16 0.52 -14.48 12.24
CA GLY A 16 1.50 -13.55 11.68
C GLY A 16 1.35 -12.05 11.97
N GLY A 17 0.49 -11.62 12.90
CA GLY A 17 0.31 -10.19 13.19
C GLY A 17 1.57 -9.42 13.60
N ASP A 18 2.58 -10.11 14.16
CA ASP A 18 3.82 -9.49 14.64
C ASP A 18 5.10 -10.04 13.97
N ARG A 19 4.99 -10.89 12.93
CA ARG A 19 6.19 -11.50 12.31
C ARG A 19 6.92 -10.56 11.35
N TRP A 20 6.19 -9.65 10.72
CA TRP A 20 6.75 -8.69 9.76
C TRP A 20 6.80 -7.28 10.37
N PRO A 21 7.86 -6.50 10.09
CA PRO A 21 7.99 -5.16 10.66
C PRO A 21 6.80 -4.29 10.22
N ARG A 22 6.17 -3.60 11.17
CA ARG A 22 5.15 -2.62 10.83
C ARG A 22 5.82 -1.45 10.09
N PRO A 23 5.23 -0.97 8.98
CA PRO A 23 5.79 0.16 8.27
C PRO A 23 5.82 1.39 9.19
N LYS A 24 6.91 2.18 9.10
CA LYS A 24 6.96 3.49 9.76
C LYS A 24 5.81 4.37 9.27
N LYS A 25 5.29 5.25 10.14
CA LYS A 25 4.37 6.31 9.72
C LYS A 25 5.11 7.19 8.69
N THR A 26 4.46 7.49 7.57
CA THR A 26 5.10 8.20 6.46
C THR A 26 5.20 9.70 6.70
N ALA A 27 6.13 10.34 6.02
CA ALA A 27 6.35 11.79 6.11
C ALA A 27 5.06 12.60 5.80
N ASP A 28 4.20 12.08 4.91
CA ASP A 28 2.92 12.70 4.57
C ASP A 28 1.97 12.81 5.78
N PHE A 29 2.02 11.84 6.70
CA PHE A 29 1.21 11.88 7.92
C PHE A 29 1.69 12.99 8.87
N ASN A 30 3.00 13.20 8.97
CA ASN A 30 3.56 14.30 9.76
C ASN A 30 3.22 15.66 9.11
N GLN A 31 3.28 15.75 7.78
CA GLN A 31 2.86 16.97 7.06
C GLN A 31 1.37 17.27 7.26
N LEU A 32 0.51 16.25 7.24
CA LEU A 32 -0.91 16.41 7.59
C LEU A 32 -1.05 16.95 9.01
N ILE A 33 -0.38 16.36 10.01
CA ILE A 33 -0.44 16.83 11.39
C ILE A 33 -0.03 18.30 11.49
N ILE A 34 1.08 18.69 10.84
CA ILE A 34 1.54 20.08 10.82
C ILE A 34 0.48 21.00 10.22
N LYS A 35 -0.11 20.64 9.07
CA LYS A 35 -1.20 21.42 8.45
C LYS A 35 -2.39 21.57 9.39
N LEU A 36 -2.80 20.50 10.07
CA LEU A 36 -3.91 20.51 11.02
C LEU A 36 -3.63 21.41 12.23
N ILE A 37 -2.40 21.35 12.77
CA ILE A 37 -1.97 22.23 13.88
C ILE A 37 -1.99 23.69 13.43
N LEU A 38 -1.47 24.01 12.24
CA LEU A 38 -1.47 25.37 11.71
C LEU A 38 -2.89 25.91 11.56
N ILE A 39 -3.81 25.13 10.98
CA ILE A 39 -5.22 25.52 10.84
C ILE A 39 -5.85 25.76 12.22
N LEU A 40 -5.60 24.88 13.19
CA LEU A 40 -6.11 25.05 14.56
C LEU A 40 -5.58 26.35 15.20
N LEU A 41 -4.28 26.64 15.06
CA LEU A 41 -3.67 27.86 15.59
C LEU A 41 -4.25 29.12 14.94
N THR A 42 -4.55 29.09 13.63
CA THR A 42 -5.22 30.21 12.95
C THR A 42 -6.63 30.46 13.49
N PHE A 43 -7.38 29.40 13.81
CA PHE A 43 -8.70 29.54 14.42
C PHE A 43 -8.63 30.08 15.84
N ILE A 44 -7.66 29.62 16.64
CA ILE A 44 -7.41 30.16 17.99
C ILE A 44 -7.04 31.64 17.93
N SER A 45 -6.16 32.03 17.01
CA SER A 45 -5.79 33.44 16.82
C SER A 45 -6.98 34.30 16.42
N LEU A 46 -7.81 33.82 15.50
CA LEU A 46 -9.01 34.52 15.05
C LEU A 46 -10.04 34.65 16.18
N ALA A 47 -10.23 33.60 16.98
CA ALA A 47 -11.08 33.67 18.17
C ALA A 47 -10.54 34.69 19.18
N GLY A 48 -9.22 34.70 19.41
CA GLY A 48 -8.55 35.65 20.29
C GLY A 48 -8.73 37.11 19.88
N THR A 49 -8.77 37.42 18.58
CA THR A 49 -9.02 38.79 18.10
C THR A 49 -10.50 39.17 18.15
N LEU A 50 -11.42 38.20 18.06
CA LEU A 50 -12.86 38.45 18.10
C LEU A 50 -13.42 38.53 19.53
N ILE A 51 -12.83 37.84 20.51
CA ILE A 51 -13.31 37.82 21.91
C ILE A 51 -13.47 39.23 22.51
N PRO A 52 -12.50 40.16 22.38
CA PRO A 52 -12.63 41.51 22.95
C PRO A 52 -13.71 42.37 22.29
N LEU A 53 -14.10 42.05 21.05
CA LEU A 53 -15.14 42.77 20.31
C LEU A 53 -16.56 42.35 20.73
N VAL A 54 -16.69 41.21 21.42
CA VAL A 54 -17.96 40.71 21.91
C VAL A 54 -18.12 41.10 23.37
N ASP A 55 -19.04 42.03 23.65
CA ASP A 55 -19.43 42.34 25.03
C ASP A 55 -20.31 41.21 25.58
N LEU A 56 -19.65 40.18 26.14
CA LEU A 56 -20.27 38.98 26.69
C LEU A 56 -21.35 39.26 27.74
N SER A 57 -21.34 40.46 28.35
CA SER A 57 -22.33 40.87 29.33
C SER A 57 -23.69 41.26 28.72
N LYS A 58 -23.73 41.57 27.41
CA LYS A 58 -24.92 41.99 26.67
C LYS A 58 -25.47 40.94 25.71
N VAL A 59 -24.83 39.77 25.63
CA VAL A 59 -25.23 38.71 24.70
C VAL A 59 -26.54 38.10 25.19
N ASP A 60 -27.59 38.21 24.35
CA ASP A 60 -28.87 37.56 24.63
C ASP A 60 -28.78 36.04 24.43
N LYS A 61 -29.71 35.29 25.02
CA LYS A 61 -29.78 33.82 24.91
C LYS A 61 -29.85 33.35 23.45
N LEU A 62 -30.53 34.11 22.58
CA LEU A 62 -30.63 33.80 21.16
C LEU A 62 -29.28 33.94 20.45
N GLU A 63 -28.54 35.02 20.71
CA GLU A 63 -27.22 35.26 20.11
C GLU A 63 -26.20 34.21 20.58
N ALA A 64 -26.21 33.87 21.87
CA ALA A 64 -25.39 32.79 22.41
C ALA A 64 -25.71 31.44 21.75
N ALA A 65 -26.98 31.15 21.51
CA ALA A 65 -27.42 29.93 20.82
C ALA A 65 -26.95 29.91 19.36
N ILE A 66 -27.02 31.04 18.65
CA ILE A 66 -26.53 31.16 17.26
C ILE A 66 -25.01 30.95 17.22
N LEU A 67 -24.25 31.61 18.10
CA LEU A 67 -22.79 31.48 18.16
C LEU A 67 -22.38 30.04 18.52
N GLY A 68 -23.04 29.43 19.50
CA GLY A 68 -22.82 28.03 19.87
C GLY A 68 -23.14 27.09 18.72
N GLY A 69 -24.26 27.30 18.03
CA GLY A 69 -24.64 26.54 16.84
C GLY A 69 -23.61 26.65 15.71
N ALA A 70 -23.15 27.86 15.41
CA ALA A 70 -22.12 28.10 14.40
C ALA A 70 -20.79 27.40 14.75
N ALA A 71 -20.36 27.44 16.02
CA ALA A 71 -19.16 26.76 16.48
C ALA A 71 -19.25 25.23 16.31
N VAL A 72 -20.42 24.63 16.62
CA VAL A 72 -20.67 23.20 16.43
C VAL A 72 -20.61 22.85 14.94
N VAL A 73 -21.29 23.62 14.07
CA VAL A 73 -21.28 23.39 12.62
C VAL A 73 -19.86 23.48 12.05
N LEU A 74 -19.09 24.51 12.43
CA LEU A 74 -17.68 24.66 12.00
C LEU A 74 -16.82 23.49 12.47
N SER A 75 -17.01 23.01 13.70
CA SER A 75 -16.29 21.85 14.23
C SER A 75 -16.59 20.57 13.44
N VAL A 76 -17.85 20.36 13.06
CA VAL A 76 -18.27 19.22 12.22
C VAL A 76 -17.67 19.34 10.81
N LEU A 77 -17.71 20.52 10.20
CA LEU A 77 -17.10 20.75 8.88
C LEU A 77 -15.58 20.53 8.91
N PHE A 78 -14.90 21.01 9.94
CA PHE A 78 -13.47 20.77 10.13
C PHE A 78 -13.18 19.27 10.26
N ALA A 79 -13.92 18.55 11.12
CA ALA A 79 -13.78 17.11 11.27
C ALA A 79 -14.03 16.36 9.94
N ALA A 80 -15.03 16.78 9.16
CA ALA A 80 -15.30 16.23 7.83
C ALA A 80 -14.14 16.47 6.86
N LEU A 81 -13.55 17.68 6.83
CA LEU A 81 -12.38 17.99 6.01
C LEU A 81 -11.16 17.15 6.40
N VAL A 82 -10.88 17.02 7.71
CA VAL A 82 -9.80 16.13 8.20
C VAL A 82 -10.05 14.69 7.77
N TRP A 83 -11.29 14.23 7.87
CA TRP A 83 -11.67 12.89 7.45
C TRP A 83 -11.52 12.67 5.93
N LEU A 84 -11.91 13.65 5.11
CA LEU A 84 -11.75 13.60 3.66
C LEU A 84 -10.26 13.57 3.26
N GLU A 85 -9.44 14.45 3.85
CA GLU A 85 -8.00 14.51 3.57
C GLU A 85 -7.28 13.23 4.03
N THR A 86 -7.61 12.71 5.22
CA THR A 86 -7.03 11.45 5.71
C THR A 86 -7.42 10.25 4.85
N LYS A 87 -8.64 10.24 4.30
CA LYS A 87 -9.05 9.25 3.30
C LYS A 87 -8.30 9.42 1.97
N GLY A 88 -8.08 10.66 1.52
CA GLY A 88 -7.34 10.97 0.29
C GLY A 88 -5.85 10.62 0.35
N LEU A 89 -5.26 10.60 1.57
CA LEU A 89 -3.90 10.09 1.80
C LEU A 89 -3.79 8.57 1.77
N GLY A 90 -4.92 7.86 1.67
CA GLY A 90 -4.96 6.41 1.49
C GLY A 90 -4.23 6.02 0.22
N GLY A 91 -3.06 5.40 0.39
CA GLY A 91 -2.34 4.74 -0.70
C GLY A 91 -1.08 5.44 -1.18
N LYS A 92 -0.72 6.63 -0.71
CA LYS A 92 0.60 7.20 -1.03
C LYS A 92 1.55 7.12 0.14
N ARG A 93 2.75 6.59 -0.11
CA ARG A 93 3.81 6.42 0.89
C ARG A 93 5.11 7.00 0.38
N VAL A 94 5.57 8.09 0.99
CA VAL A 94 6.82 8.76 0.62
C VAL A 94 7.93 8.45 1.63
N TYR A 95 9.08 8.02 1.11
CA TYR A 95 10.30 7.71 1.83
C TYR A 95 11.47 8.53 1.25
N ASN A 96 12.48 8.84 2.06
CA ASN A 96 13.75 9.33 1.54
C ASN A 96 14.49 8.17 0.87
N LEU A 97 15.25 8.42 -0.19
CA LEU A 97 16.01 7.36 -0.90
C LEU A 97 16.98 6.62 0.03
N GLU A 98 17.52 7.30 1.04
CA GLU A 98 18.41 6.73 2.05
C GLU A 98 17.69 5.78 3.04
N ASP A 99 16.36 5.87 3.20
CA ASP A 99 15.59 5.00 4.10
C ASP A 99 15.24 3.66 3.43
N ALA A 100 16.25 2.99 2.88
CA ALA A 100 16.13 1.66 2.27
C ALA A 100 15.48 0.65 3.23
N LYS A 101 15.76 0.78 4.54
CA LYS A 101 15.16 -0.06 5.59
C LYS A 101 13.65 0.18 5.72
N GLY A 102 13.19 1.43 5.66
CA GLY A 102 11.77 1.79 5.68
C GLY A 102 11.01 1.25 4.49
N ILE A 103 11.57 1.42 3.29
CA ILE A 103 11.01 0.90 2.02
C ILE A 103 10.92 -0.63 2.06
N SER A 104 12.00 -1.29 2.44
CA SER A 104 12.07 -2.75 2.55
C SER A 104 11.06 -3.29 3.57
N SER A 105 10.96 -2.66 4.75
CA SER A 105 9.99 -3.04 5.78
C SER A 105 8.54 -2.91 5.29
N TYR A 106 8.24 -1.85 4.55
CA TYR A 106 6.93 -1.65 3.96
C TYR A 106 6.62 -2.72 2.90
N MET A 107 7.53 -2.99 1.96
CA MET A 107 7.34 -4.01 0.93
C MET A 107 7.22 -5.42 1.53
N LEU A 108 8.01 -5.73 2.55
CA LEU A 108 7.90 -6.96 3.34
C LEU A 108 6.53 -7.11 3.97
N HIS A 109 6.04 -6.05 4.63
CA HIS A 109 4.70 -6.05 5.21
C HIS A 109 3.63 -6.26 4.13
N TRP A 110 3.75 -5.59 2.98
CA TRP A 110 2.84 -5.69 1.85
C TRP A 110 2.77 -7.13 1.30
N ILE A 111 3.93 -7.73 1.03
CA ILE A 111 4.04 -9.09 0.47
C ILE A 111 3.61 -10.14 1.50
N GLY A 112 4.06 -10.01 2.74
CA GLY A 112 3.76 -10.96 3.81
C GLY A 112 2.25 -11.12 4.05
N HIS A 113 1.52 -10.00 4.07
CA HIS A 113 0.08 -9.99 4.29
C HIS A 113 -0.76 -10.18 3.02
N GLY A 114 -0.21 -9.89 1.84
CA GLY A 114 -0.93 -9.81 0.57
C GLY A 114 -1.45 -11.12 -0.05
N GLY A 115 -1.67 -12.19 0.73
CA GLY A 115 -2.17 -13.48 0.19
C GLY A 115 -1.32 -13.98 -0.98
N ARG A 116 -1.95 -14.22 -2.15
CA ARG A 116 -1.23 -14.48 -3.41
C ARG A 116 -0.69 -13.17 -3.98
N VAL A 117 0.61 -13.12 -4.25
CA VAL A 117 1.32 -11.91 -4.66
C VAL A 117 1.97 -12.10 -6.03
N ALA A 118 1.83 -11.10 -6.90
CA ALA A 118 2.57 -11.01 -8.16
C ALA A 118 3.55 -9.84 -8.10
N ILE A 119 4.83 -10.11 -8.33
CA ILE A 119 5.91 -9.12 -8.28
C ILE A 119 6.45 -8.93 -9.70
N TRP A 120 6.38 -7.69 -10.19
CA TRP A 120 7.06 -7.27 -11.40
C TRP A 120 8.35 -6.56 -11.04
N SER A 121 9.49 -7.16 -11.39
CA SER A 121 10.80 -6.69 -11.00
C SER A 121 11.79 -6.80 -12.16
N ARG A 122 12.91 -6.06 -12.06
CA ARG A 122 14.00 -6.15 -13.03
C ARG A 122 14.93 -7.33 -12.72
N ASP A 123 15.35 -7.43 -11.47
CA ASP A 123 16.45 -8.32 -11.05
C ASP A 123 16.21 -9.00 -9.69
N LEU A 124 15.24 -8.50 -8.90
CA LEU A 124 15.01 -8.93 -7.50
C LEU A 124 16.24 -8.71 -6.60
N SER A 125 17.11 -7.74 -6.91
CA SER A 125 18.31 -7.47 -6.10
C SER A 125 18.00 -7.20 -4.63
N TRP A 126 16.85 -6.57 -4.34
CA TRP A 126 16.36 -6.31 -2.98
C TRP A 126 15.92 -7.55 -2.19
N ALA A 127 15.66 -8.67 -2.87
CA ALA A 127 15.23 -9.94 -2.25
C ALA A 127 16.38 -10.71 -1.58
N SER A 128 17.63 -10.29 -1.80
CA SER A 128 18.83 -10.92 -1.23
C SER A 128 18.94 -10.75 0.30
N HIS A 129 18.24 -9.78 0.89
CA HIS A 129 18.19 -9.61 2.33
C HIS A 129 17.48 -10.77 3.03
N GLU A 130 18.02 -11.23 4.15
CA GLU A 130 17.57 -12.42 4.89
C GLU A 130 16.04 -12.46 5.11
N LYS A 131 15.45 -11.40 5.65
CA LYS A 131 13.99 -11.34 5.92
C LYS A 131 13.14 -11.32 4.64
N SER A 132 13.62 -10.64 3.59
CA SER A 132 12.94 -10.59 2.28
C SER A 132 12.95 -11.95 1.62
N SER A 133 14.11 -12.59 1.63
CA SER A 133 14.30 -13.96 1.14
C SER A 133 13.38 -14.93 1.88
N GLU A 134 13.40 -14.93 3.22
CA GLU A 134 12.54 -15.78 4.05
C GLU A 134 11.05 -15.61 3.70
N CYS A 135 10.57 -14.35 3.64
CA CYS A 135 9.20 -14.04 3.27
C CYS A 135 8.83 -14.59 1.88
N LEU A 136 9.71 -14.43 0.89
CA LEU A 136 9.48 -14.90 -0.47
C LEU A 136 9.49 -16.43 -0.56
N PHE A 137 10.41 -17.10 0.16
CA PHE A 137 10.43 -18.57 0.23
C PHE A 137 9.18 -19.13 0.92
N GLU A 138 8.69 -18.50 1.99
CA GLU A 138 7.42 -18.90 2.60
C GLU A 138 6.26 -18.79 1.59
N LYS A 139 6.20 -17.71 0.81
CA LYS A 139 5.18 -17.50 -0.22
C LYS A 139 5.33 -18.49 -1.38
N ALA A 140 6.55 -18.77 -1.80
CA ALA A 140 6.86 -19.76 -2.83
C ALA A 140 6.39 -21.16 -2.41
N LYS A 141 6.74 -21.61 -1.19
CA LYS A 141 6.31 -22.91 -0.62
C LYS A 141 4.80 -23.05 -0.58
N ARG A 142 4.07 -21.96 -0.34
CA ARG A 142 2.60 -21.92 -0.34
C ARG A 142 1.98 -21.78 -1.73
N LYS A 143 2.79 -21.72 -2.80
CA LYS A 143 2.35 -21.46 -4.18
C LYS A 143 1.55 -20.15 -4.30
N GLU A 144 1.94 -19.17 -3.48
CA GLU A 144 1.36 -17.83 -3.42
C GLU A 144 2.23 -16.77 -4.10
N LEU A 145 3.42 -17.12 -4.58
CA LEU A 145 4.35 -16.17 -5.21
C LEU A 145 4.36 -16.32 -6.74
N ILE A 146 4.17 -15.22 -7.44
CA ILE A 146 4.36 -15.09 -8.89
C ILE A 146 5.42 -14.02 -9.14
N LEU A 147 6.44 -14.33 -9.94
CA LEU A 147 7.51 -13.43 -10.33
C LEU A 147 7.45 -13.18 -11.83
N CYS A 148 7.47 -11.92 -12.24
CA CYS A 148 7.61 -11.50 -13.63
C CYS A 148 8.94 -10.78 -13.79
N LEU A 149 9.84 -11.35 -14.59
CA LEU A 149 11.24 -10.90 -14.76
C LEU A 149 11.63 -10.87 -16.23
N PRO A 150 12.59 -10.02 -16.64
CA PRO A 150 13.16 -10.05 -17.98
C PRO A 150 13.98 -11.33 -18.24
N ALA A 151 14.75 -11.79 -17.24
CA ALA A 151 15.57 -12.98 -17.30
C ALA A 151 15.58 -13.73 -15.94
N HIS A 152 16.05 -14.98 -15.94
CA HIS A 152 16.26 -15.71 -14.70
C HIS A 152 17.43 -15.11 -13.92
N THR A 153 17.25 -15.01 -12.61
CA THR A 153 18.31 -14.74 -11.63
C THR A 153 18.46 -15.94 -10.71
N GLU A 154 19.62 -16.08 -10.07
CA GLU A 154 19.87 -17.15 -9.09
C GLU A 154 18.77 -17.21 -8.01
N MET A 155 18.32 -16.05 -7.53
CA MET A 155 17.22 -15.98 -6.57
C MET A 155 15.90 -16.48 -7.16
N SER A 156 15.59 -16.11 -8.41
CA SER A 156 14.36 -16.54 -9.08
C SER A 156 14.31 -18.06 -9.26
N GLU A 157 15.43 -18.69 -9.58
CA GLU A 157 15.54 -20.15 -9.76
C GLU A 157 15.35 -20.89 -8.44
N LYS A 158 15.97 -20.40 -7.36
CA LYS A 158 15.76 -20.95 -6.01
C LYS A 158 14.30 -20.83 -5.58
N LEU A 159 13.67 -19.68 -5.82
CA LEU A 159 12.25 -19.46 -5.50
C LEU A 159 11.33 -20.33 -6.36
N GLN A 160 11.64 -20.51 -7.64
CA GLN A 160 10.90 -21.40 -8.53
C GLN A 160 10.97 -22.85 -8.05
N SER A 161 12.16 -23.30 -7.67
CA SER A 161 12.39 -24.63 -7.10
C SER A 161 11.62 -24.83 -5.79
N ALA A 162 11.43 -23.76 -5.01
CA ALA A 162 10.61 -23.76 -3.79
C ALA A 162 9.09 -23.71 -4.05
N GLY A 163 8.64 -23.55 -5.31
CA GLY A 163 7.22 -23.57 -5.70
C GLY A 163 6.67 -22.23 -6.18
N ALA A 164 7.50 -21.19 -6.35
CA ALA A 164 7.07 -19.94 -6.99
C ALA A 164 6.78 -20.15 -8.48
N THR A 165 5.81 -19.40 -9.00
CA THR A 165 5.59 -19.32 -10.45
C THR A 165 6.47 -18.21 -11.00
N VAL A 166 7.28 -18.50 -12.02
CA VAL A 166 8.16 -17.50 -12.65
C VAL A 166 7.81 -17.38 -14.13
N TYR A 167 7.54 -16.14 -14.55
CA TYR A 167 7.31 -15.76 -15.93
C TYR A 167 8.48 -14.90 -16.42
N ILE A 168 9.15 -15.41 -17.45
CA ILE A 168 10.25 -14.71 -18.12
C ILE A 168 9.71 -14.02 -19.36
N VAL A 169 9.77 -12.68 -19.37
CA VAL A 169 9.29 -11.86 -20.50
C VAL A 169 10.32 -11.86 -21.63
N GLY A 170 11.61 -11.90 -21.29
CA GLY A 170 12.73 -11.76 -22.20
C GLY A 170 13.26 -10.34 -22.27
N GLU A 171 14.58 -10.23 -22.41
CA GLU A 171 15.29 -8.94 -22.54
C GLU A 171 14.98 -8.25 -23.88
N ASP A 172 14.64 -9.02 -24.92
CA ASP A 172 14.33 -8.52 -26.27
C ASP A 172 13.14 -7.53 -26.29
N LEU A 173 12.18 -7.73 -25.39
CA LEU A 173 10.97 -6.91 -25.31
C LEU A 173 11.08 -5.79 -24.28
N LEU A 174 11.76 -6.06 -23.17
CA LEU A 174 11.87 -5.18 -22.01
C LEU A 174 13.23 -5.38 -21.34
N ALA A 175 14.30 -4.93 -21.99
CA ALA A 175 15.67 -5.03 -21.44
C ALA A 175 15.76 -4.39 -20.05
N GLU A 176 15.12 -3.23 -19.86
CA GLU A 176 15.08 -2.53 -18.58
C GLU A 176 13.68 -1.99 -18.27
N PRO A 177 12.79 -2.78 -17.66
CA PRO A 177 11.51 -2.23 -17.22
C PRO A 177 11.76 -1.12 -16.20
N ASN A 178 11.28 0.09 -16.54
CA ASN A 178 11.24 1.23 -15.63
C ASN A 178 10.15 1.07 -14.57
N SER A 179 9.08 0.34 -14.91
CA SER A 179 7.98 0.05 -13.99
C SER A 179 8.33 -1.13 -13.09
N ARG A 180 8.20 -0.93 -11.78
CA ARG A 180 8.28 -1.97 -10.75
C ARG A 180 7.03 -1.88 -9.89
N PHE A 181 6.35 -3.00 -9.74
CA PHE A 181 5.12 -3.03 -8.96
C PHE A 181 4.90 -4.39 -8.31
N THR A 182 4.05 -4.41 -7.30
CA THR A 182 3.65 -5.62 -6.59
C THR A 182 2.15 -5.63 -6.39
N ILE A 183 1.49 -6.65 -6.93
CA ILE A 183 0.05 -6.87 -6.76
C ILE A 183 -0.16 -7.81 -5.57
N ALA A 184 -0.84 -7.31 -4.53
CA ALA A 184 -1.35 -8.10 -3.43
C ALA A 184 -2.74 -8.68 -3.78
N TYR A 185 -3.05 -9.85 -3.22
CA TYR A 185 -4.27 -10.62 -3.43
C TYR A 185 -4.59 -10.84 -4.92
N TYR A 186 -3.55 -11.15 -5.71
CA TYR A 186 -3.67 -11.35 -7.15
C TYR A 186 -4.72 -12.42 -7.51
N LYS A 187 -5.61 -12.07 -8.45
CA LYS A 187 -6.80 -12.87 -8.88
C LYS A 187 -7.84 -13.09 -7.76
N ARG A 188 -7.93 -12.18 -6.79
CA ARG A 188 -8.99 -12.16 -5.78
C ARG A 188 -9.64 -10.78 -5.69
N ASP A 189 -10.85 -10.75 -5.13
CA ASP A 189 -11.50 -9.50 -4.78
C ASP A 189 -10.67 -8.74 -3.73
N GLY A 190 -10.66 -7.41 -3.83
CA GLY A 190 -9.83 -6.56 -2.98
C GLY A 190 -8.34 -6.57 -3.34
N SER A 191 -7.98 -6.98 -4.55
CA SER A 191 -6.61 -6.87 -5.05
C SER A 191 -6.15 -5.42 -5.12
N LYS A 192 -4.88 -5.20 -4.80
CA LYS A 192 -4.26 -3.88 -4.77
C LYS A 192 -2.89 -3.95 -5.40
N VAL A 193 -2.47 -2.91 -6.10
CA VAL A 193 -1.13 -2.79 -6.64
C VAL A 193 -0.37 -1.70 -5.88
N ALA A 194 0.88 -2.00 -5.50
CA ALA A 194 1.84 -1.01 -5.03
C ALA A 194 2.85 -0.75 -6.15
N VAL A 195 2.97 0.50 -6.60
CA VAL A 195 3.86 0.95 -7.66
C VAL A 195 4.94 1.84 -7.04
N GLY A 196 6.20 1.42 -7.13
CA GLY A 196 7.33 2.20 -6.62
C GLY A 196 7.95 3.06 -7.70
N ARG A 197 8.20 4.34 -7.42
CA ARG A 197 8.91 5.26 -8.31
C ARG A 197 9.83 6.21 -7.54
N THR A 198 10.89 6.66 -8.20
CA THR A 198 11.76 7.71 -7.67
C THR A 198 11.25 9.09 -8.11
N LYS A 199 11.20 10.05 -7.20
CA LYS A 199 10.86 11.46 -7.47
C LYS A 199 11.83 12.36 -6.73
N GLY A 200 12.87 12.84 -7.42
CA GLY A 200 13.95 13.61 -6.79
C GLY A 200 14.75 12.75 -5.82
N ASP A 201 14.90 13.24 -4.59
CA ASP A 201 15.56 12.58 -3.46
C ASP A 201 14.66 11.57 -2.71
N LYS A 202 13.45 11.32 -3.22
CA LYS A 202 12.42 10.52 -2.56
C LYS A 202 12.03 9.28 -3.35
N HIS A 203 11.75 8.21 -2.62
CA HIS A 203 11.08 7.02 -3.13
C HIS A 203 9.60 7.09 -2.76
N VAL A 204 8.73 7.02 -3.76
CA VAL A 204 7.28 7.10 -3.60
C VAL A 204 6.68 5.76 -3.97
N ILE A 205 5.90 5.19 -3.07
CA ILE A 205 5.08 4.01 -3.33
C ILE A 205 3.63 4.45 -3.36
N GLU A 206 2.97 4.22 -4.49
CA GLU A 206 1.55 4.50 -4.70
C GLU A 206 0.78 3.18 -4.77
N GLU A 207 -0.23 3.06 -3.92
CA GLU A 207 -1.14 1.95 -3.79
C GLU A 207 -2.44 2.29 -4.53
N PHE A 208 -2.90 1.36 -5.36
CA PHE A 208 -4.17 1.50 -6.06
C PHE A 208 -5.00 0.23 -5.86
N SER A 209 -6.24 0.38 -5.42
CA SER A 209 -7.17 -0.76 -5.32
C SER A 209 -7.83 -1.06 -6.67
N SER A 210 -8.35 -2.28 -6.82
CA SER A 210 -9.15 -2.66 -7.98
C SER A 210 -10.33 -1.70 -8.18
N GLY A 211 -10.36 -0.99 -9.31
CA GLY A 211 -11.43 -0.05 -9.67
C GLY A 211 -11.17 1.42 -9.33
N GLU A 212 -10.11 1.74 -8.59
CA GLU A 212 -9.79 3.14 -8.23
C GLU A 212 -8.96 3.84 -9.31
N HIS A 213 -8.04 3.13 -9.97
CA HIS A 213 -7.07 3.76 -10.87
C HIS A 213 -6.67 2.84 -12.05
N PRO A 214 -6.51 3.37 -13.28
CA PRO A 214 -6.14 2.57 -14.46
C PRO A 214 -4.81 1.82 -14.32
N ALA A 215 -3.88 2.34 -13.50
CA ALA A 215 -2.60 1.66 -13.22
C ALA A 215 -2.77 0.24 -12.67
N TYR A 216 -3.85 -0.03 -11.92
CA TYR A 216 -4.15 -1.39 -11.45
C TYR A 216 -4.40 -2.34 -12.64
N PHE A 217 -5.26 -1.95 -13.57
CA PHE A 217 -5.60 -2.78 -14.73
C PHE A 217 -4.38 -2.99 -15.63
N LEU A 218 -3.59 -1.94 -15.85
CA LEU A 218 -2.34 -2.04 -16.61
C LEU A 218 -1.36 -3.03 -15.96
N ALA A 219 -1.14 -2.91 -14.65
CA ALA A 219 -0.28 -3.85 -13.91
C ALA A 219 -0.79 -5.30 -14.01
N TYR A 220 -2.10 -5.49 -13.90
CA TYR A 220 -2.74 -6.80 -14.01
C TYR A 220 -2.58 -7.41 -15.41
N ASP A 221 -2.76 -6.60 -16.45
CA ASP A 221 -2.61 -7.01 -17.85
C ASP A 221 -1.16 -7.30 -18.21
N LEU A 222 -0.20 -6.54 -17.66
CA LEU A 222 1.23 -6.83 -17.81
C LEU A 222 1.58 -8.22 -17.26
N VAL A 223 1.06 -8.59 -16.08
CA VAL A 223 1.29 -9.94 -15.51
C VAL A 223 0.69 -11.02 -16.42
N LYS A 224 -0.50 -10.80 -16.99
CA LYS A 224 -1.12 -11.72 -17.96
C LYS A 224 -0.32 -11.83 -19.26
N LEU A 225 0.22 -10.72 -19.74
CA LEU A 225 1.06 -10.68 -20.92
C LEU A 225 2.34 -11.47 -20.68
N ALA A 226 3.01 -11.26 -19.54
CA ALA A 226 4.20 -12.03 -19.15
C ALA A 226 3.92 -13.53 -19.06
N GLN A 227 2.77 -13.92 -18.48
CA GLN A 227 2.32 -15.31 -18.49
C GLN A 227 2.21 -15.86 -19.92
N SER A 228 1.48 -15.15 -20.79
CA SER A 228 1.24 -15.58 -22.18
C SER A 228 2.52 -15.71 -22.99
N ILE A 229 3.46 -14.76 -22.82
CA ILE A 229 4.77 -14.79 -23.48
C ILE A 229 5.59 -15.98 -22.99
N SER A 230 5.65 -16.18 -21.67
CA SER A 230 6.43 -17.26 -21.07
C SER A 230 5.90 -18.64 -21.48
N GLU A 231 4.58 -18.81 -21.57
CA GLU A 231 3.94 -20.04 -22.06
C GLU A 231 4.25 -20.30 -23.54
N ARG A 232 4.21 -19.27 -24.40
CA ARG A 232 4.57 -19.41 -25.82
C ARG A 232 6.04 -19.79 -26.01
N LYS A 233 6.97 -19.17 -25.28
CA LYS A 233 8.39 -19.51 -25.36
C LYS A 233 8.66 -20.97 -24.98
N LYS A 234 7.94 -21.52 -24.00
CA LYS A 234 8.03 -22.94 -23.62
C LYS A 234 7.47 -23.90 -24.68
N ALA A 235 6.56 -23.46 -25.53
CA ALA A 235 5.95 -24.29 -26.57
C ALA A 235 6.79 -24.36 -27.87
N VAL A 236 7.76 -23.46 -28.03
CA VAL A 236 8.64 -23.37 -29.20
C VAL A 236 9.95 -24.16 -29.00
N ILE A 237 10.26 -24.53 -27.76
CA ILE A 237 11.42 -25.36 -27.37
C ILE A 237 10.95 -26.80 -27.22
#